data_AF-A0A7C5M0C6-F1
#
_entry.id   AF-A0A7C5M0C6-F1
#
_cell.length_a   1.000
_cell.length_b   1.000
_cell.length_c   1.000
_cell.angle_alpha   90.00
_cell.angle_beta   90.00
_cell.angle_gamma   90.00
#
_symmetry.space_group_name_H-M   'P 1'
#
loop_
_entity.id
_entity.type
_entity.pdbx_description
1 polymer ?
#
loop_
_entity_poly.entity_id
_entity_poly.type
_entity_poly.pdbx_seq_one_letter_code
_entity_poly.pdbx_strand_id
1 'polypeptide(L)'
;MTDTHCALCQATENLSDYDVPNSPSPTTLSLCETCQTGIQNLDPSDTHWQILSETMWSENPAVQVMASRLLKALNSQSWAQDALDMLYLDDETKSWADAGSFEPDDTTPTLDSNGTRLNNGDSVILIKDLAVKGAGFTAKRGTAVRNISLTTNPEHIEGRVNGQQIVLVSAYLKKSG
;
A
#
# COMPACT_ATOMS: atom_id res chain seq x y z
N MET A 1 8.67 -27.18 -6.78
CA MET A 1 7.51 -27.19 -7.68
C MET A 1 7.15 -25.74 -7.88
N THR A 2 7.19 -25.23 -9.09
CA THR A 2 6.77 -23.85 -9.39
C THR A 2 5.26 -23.80 -9.30
N ASP A 3 4.71 -23.02 -8.35
CA ASP A 3 3.28 -22.76 -8.28
C ASP A 3 2.84 -22.12 -9.59
N THR A 4 1.91 -22.80 -10.28
CA THR A 4 1.41 -22.40 -11.60
C THR A 4 0.27 -21.37 -11.53
N HIS A 5 -0.10 -20.95 -10.32
CA HIS A 5 -1.18 -20.02 -10.06
C HIS A 5 -0.74 -18.99 -9.01
N CYS A 6 -1.34 -17.81 -9.08
CA CYS A 6 -1.19 -16.76 -8.09
C CYS A 6 -1.75 -17.26 -6.76
N ALA A 7 -0.93 -17.19 -5.71
CA ALA A 7 -1.27 -17.70 -4.40
C ALA A 7 -2.45 -16.94 -3.75
N LEU A 8 -2.78 -15.72 -4.23
CA LEU A 8 -3.87 -14.90 -3.69
C LEU A 8 -5.16 -14.95 -4.49
N CYS A 9 -5.08 -14.92 -5.83
CA CYS A 9 -6.25 -14.81 -6.71
C CYS A 9 -6.41 -15.94 -7.73
N GLN A 10 -5.54 -16.96 -7.68
CA GLN A 10 -5.53 -18.12 -8.58
C GLN A 10 -5.27 -17.83 -10.08
N ALA A 11 -4.94 -16.59 -10.46
CA ALA A 11 -4.55 -16.27 -11.83
C ALA A 11 -3.31 -17.07 -12.29
N THR A 12 -3.25 -17.48 -13.55
CA THR A 12 -2.13 -18.28 -14.11
C THR A 12 -1.10 -17.45 -14.87
N GLU A 13 -1.35 -16.14 -15.02
CA GLU A 13 -0.57 -15.25 -15.87
C GLU A 13 0.22 -14.21 -15.06
N ASN A 14 1.34 -13.74 -15.62
CA ASN A 14 2.19 -12.67 -15.07
C ASN A 14 2.62 -12.91 -13.62
N LEU A 15 3.02 -14.15 -13.32
CA LEU A 15 3.46 -14.59 -12.00
C LEU A 15 4.92 -14.22 -11.75
N SER A 16 5.20 -13.68 -10.57
CA SER A 16 6.56 -13.55 -10.06
C SER A 16 6.63 -13.79 -8.56
N ASP A 17 7.84 -14.05 -8.06
CA ASP A 17 8.09 -14.28 -6.66
C ASP A 17 7.87 -13.00 -5.85
N TYR A 18 7.16 -13.12 -4.74
CA TYR A 18 6.91 -12.07 -3.77
C TYR A 18 7.39 -12.53 -2.39
N ASP A 19 8.32 -11.78 -1.79
CA ASP A 19 8.80 -12.04 -0.44
C ASP A 19 7.73 -11.73 0.60
N VAL A 20 7.35 -12.72 1.42
CA VAL A 20 6.36 -12.51 2.48
C VAL A 20 7.01 -11.77 3.65
N PRO A 21 6.54 -10.55 3.99
CA PRO A 21 7.16 -9.74 5.04
C PRO A 21 7.09 -10.40 6.42
N ASN A 22 8.11 -10.15 7.25
CA ASN A 22 8.22 -10.65 8.62
C ASN A 22 8.07 -12.18 8.73
N SER A 23 8.49 -12.91 7.70
CA SER A 23 8.49 -14.38 7.70
C SER A 23 9.50 -14.96 8.69
N PRO A 24 9.17 -16.06 9.41
CA PRO A 24 10.10 -16.70 10.35
C PRO A 24 11.33 -17.28 9.65
N SER A 25 11.20 -17.60 8.36
CA SER A 25 12.25 -17.99 7.46
C SER A 25 11.98 -17.40 6.07
N PRO A 26 12.99 -17.16 5.21
CA PRO A 26 12.79 -16.62 3.87
C PRO A 26 11.73 -17.42 3.10
N THR A 27 10.57 -16.80 2.90
CA THR A 27 9.38 -17.44 2.32
C THR A 27 8.87 -16.56 1.19
N THR A 28 8.73 -17.15 0.01
CA THR A 28 8.22 -16.49 -1.19
C THR A 28 6.88 -17.08 -1.62
N LEU A 29 6.05 -16.27 -2.26
CA LEU A 29 4.81 -16.69 -2.91
C LEU A 29 4.84 -16.30 -4.39
N SER A 30 4.25 -17.13 -5.24
CA SER A 30 4.00 -16.79 -6.65
C SER A 30 2.77 -15.88 -6.73
N LEU A 31 2.94 -14.61 -7.07
CA LEU A 31 1.85 -13.63 -7.17
C LEU A 31 1.76 -13.04 -8.58
N CYS A 32 0.55 -12.81 -9.08
CA CYS A 32 0.38 -12.06 -10.33
C CYS A 32 0.64 -10.56 -10.14
N GLU A 33 0.95 -9.87 -11.23
CA GLU A 33 1.20 -8.41 -11.25
C GLU A 33 0.06 -7.60 -10.59
N THR A 34 -1.20 -7.98 -10.82
CA THR A 34 -2.37 -7.32 -10.22
C THR A 34 -2.34 -7.40 -8.70
N CYS A 35 -2.10 -8.59 -8.14
CA CYS A 35 -2.03 -8.75 -6.68
C CYS A 35 -0.83 -7.99 -6.10
N GLN A 36 0.34 -8.04 -6.74
CA GLN A 36 1.52 -7.34 -6.25
C GLN A 36 1.33 -5.82 -6.24
N THR A 37 0.79 -5.27 -7.33
CA THR A 37 0.47 -3.83 -7.43
C THR A 37 -0.61 -3.45 -6.43
N GLY A 38 -1.63 -4.30 -6.30
CA GLY A 38 -2.74 -4.11 -5.39
C GLY A 38 -2.35 -4.16 -3.91
N ILE A 39 -1.39 -5.00 -3.50
CA ILE A 39 -0.87 -5.01 -2.13
C ILE A 39 -0.23 -3.66 -1.78
N GLN A 40 0.45 -3.01 -2.73
CA GLN A 40 1.07 -1.69 -2.52
C GLN A 40 0.05 -0.55 -2.55
N ASN A 41 -1.00 -0.68 -3.37
CA ASN A 41 -2.04 0.34 -3.58
C ASN A 41 -3.42 -0.25 -3.30
N LEU A 42 -3.60 -0.69 -2.05
CA LEU A 42 -4.82 -1.38 -1.65
C LEU A 42 -6.03 -0.45 -1.76
N ASP A 43 -6.99 -0.85 -2.58
CA ASP A 43 -8.28 -0.17 -2.75
C ASP A 43 -9.39 -1.02 -2.12
N PRO A 44 -10.01 -0.57 -1.01
CA PRO A 44 -11.11 -1.29 -0.38
C PRO A 44 -12.35 -1.51 -1.26
N SER A 45 -12.51 -0.70 -2.32
CA SER A 45 -13.65 -0.82 -3.23
C SER A 45 -13.44 -1.82 -4.37
N ASP A 46 -12.20 -2.30 -4.57
CA ASP A 46 -11.88 -3.25 -5.63
C ASP A 46 -12.42 -4.66 -5.29
N THR A 47 -13.26 -5.18 -6.18
CA THR A 47 -13.87 -6.51 -6.02
C THR A 47 -12.86 -7.64 -6.20
N HIS A 48 -11.69 -7.37 -6.77
CA HIS A 48 -10.60 -8.33 -6.91
C HIS A 48 -10.28 -9.03 -5.59
N TRP A 49 -10.36 -8.31 -4.47
CA TRP A 49 -9.99 -8.84 -3.15
C TRP A 49 -11.03 -9.74 -2.49
N GLN A 50 -12.26 -9.82 -3.01
CA GLN A 50 -13.30 -10.66 -2.38
C GLN A 50 -12.93 -12.16 -2.40
N ILE A 51 -12.07 -12.57 -3.35
CA ILE A 51 -11.51 -13.93 -3.42
C ILE A 51 -10.71 -14.31 -2.17
N LEU A 52 -10.23 -13.33 -1.38
CA LEU A 52 -9.53 -13.60 -0.13
C LEU A 52 -10.36 -14.40 0.88
N SER A 53 -11.69 -14.28 0.82
CA SER A 53 -12.61 -15.09 1.64
C SER A 53 -12.54 -16.60 1.34
N GLU A 54 -12.11 -16.98 0.14
CA GLU A 54 -11.84 -18.36 -0.26
C GLU A 54 -10.36 -18.71 -0.03
N THR A 55 -9.45 -17.81 -0.41
CA THR A 55 -7.99 -18.00 -0.31
C THR A 55 -7.51 -18.16 1.14
N MET A 56 -8.18 -17.53 2.11
CA MET A 56 -7.78 -17.63 3.53
C MET A 56 -7.83 -19.06 4.08
N TRP A 57 -8.49 -19.99 3.40
CA TRP A 57 -8.56 -21.41 3.75
C TRP A 57 -7.46 -22.27 3.10
N SER A 58 -6.48 -21.65 2.44
CA SER A 58 -5.33 -22.37 1.85
C SER A 58 -4.61 -23.22 2.89
N GLU A 59 -4.09 -24.38 2.48
CA GLU A 59 -3.22 -25.22 3.32
C GLU A 59 -1.81 -24.62 3.49
N ASN A 60 -1.46 -23.59 2.73
CA ASN A 60 -0.17 -22.92 2.82
C ASN A 60 -0.22 -21.79 3.87
N PRO A 61 0.54 -21.88 4.99
CA PRO A 61 0.54 -20.87 6.05
C PRO A 61 0.92 -19.48 5.55
N ALA A 62 1.83 -19.38 4.57
CA ALA A 62 2.23 -18.10 3.99
C ALA A 62 1.07 -17.42 3.25
N VAL A 63 0.22 -18.21 2.59
CA VAL A 63 -1.00 -17.72 1.93
C VAL A 63 -2.03 -17.28 2.96
N GLN A 64 -2.23 -18.07 4.02
CA GLN A 64 -3.12 -17.72 5.13
C GLN A 64 -2.70 -16.40 5.81
N VAL A 65 -1.40 -16.22 6.06
CA VAL A 65 -0.84 -14.98 6.60
C VAL A 65 -1.10 -13.79 5.69
N MET A 66 -0.84 -13.93 4.39
CA MET A 66 -1.08 -12.84 3.44
C MET A 66 -2.56 -12.50 3.32
N ALA A 67 -3.43 -13.51 3.23
CA ALA A 67 -4.88 -13.32 3.20
C ALA A 67 -5.39 -12.64 4.47
N SER A 68 -4.94 -13.09 5.65
CA SER A 68 -5.30 -12.47 6.94
C SER A 68 -4.93 -11.00 7.00
N ARG A 69 -3.70 -10.65 6.61
CA ARG A 69 -3.22 -9.27 6.65
C ARG A 69 -3.98 -8.37 5.68
N LEU A 70 -4.29 -8.86 4.48
CA LEU A 70 -5.08 -8.11 3.49
C LEU A 70 -6.55 -7.99 3.91
N LEU A 71 -7.14 -9.02 4.53
CA LEU A 71 -8.49 -8.94 5.08
C LEU A 71 -8.58 -7.92 6.21
N LYS A 72 -7.61 -7.91 7.14
CA LYS A 72 -7.49 -6.89 8.18
C LYS A 72 -7.36 -5.49 7.59
N ALA A 73 -6.68 -5.39 6.46
CA ALA A 73 -6.58 -4.15 5.74
C ALA A 73 -7.91 -3.69 5.15
N LEU A 74 -8.65 -4.63 4.57
CA LEU A 74 -9.93 -4.37 3.95
C LEU A 74 -11.09 -4.33 4.97
N ASN A 75 -10.79 -4.21 6.27
CA ASN A 75 -11.76 -4.28 7.36
C ASN A 75 -12.85 -3.19 7.33
N SER A 76 -12.74 -2.19 6.45
CA SER A 76 -13.84 -1.25 6.16
C SER A 76 -14.99 -1.90 5.37
N GLN A 77 -14.75 -3.04 4.73
CA GLN A 77 -15.73 -3.79 3.95
C GLN A 77 -16.39 -4.88 4.80
N SER A 78 -17.72 -5.01 4.72
CA SER A 78 -18.45 -6.01 5.50
C SER A 78 -18.04 -7.45 5.17
N TRP A 79 -17.80 -7.76 3.90
CA TRP A 79 -17.37 -9.08 3.47
C TRP A 79 -15.99 -9.47 4.05
N ALA A 80 -15.12 -8.49 4.29
CA ALA A 80 -13.81 -8.73 4.89
C ALA A 80 -13.92 -8.95 6.40
N GLN A 81 -14.81 -8.21 7.08
CA GLN A 81 -15.16 -8.45 8.49
C GLN A 81 -15.73 -9.86 8.68
N ASP A 82 -16.71 -10.24 7.86
CA ASP A 82 -17.35 -11.56 7.92
C ASP A 82 -16.32 -12.69 7.71
N ALA A 83 -15.36 -12.49 6.80
CA ALA A 83 -14.27 -13.44 6.58
C ALA A 83 -13.32 -13.51 7.79
N LEU A 84 -12.93 -12.37 8.37
CA LEU A 84 -12.06 -12.34 9.55
C LEU A 84 -12.71 -13.00 10.77
N ASP A 85 -14.02 -12.84 10.95
CA ASP A 85 -14.76 -13.45 12.06
C ASP A 85 -14.78 -14.99 11.98
N MET A 86 -14.70 -15.55 10.77
CA MET A 86 -14.62 -16.99 10.55
C MET A 86 -13.19 -17.51 10.49
N LEU A 87 -12.20 -16.65 10.22
CA LEU A 87 -10.81 -17.06 10.03
C LEU A 87 -10.20 -17.56 11.34
N TYR A 88 -9.86 -18.85 11.36
CA TYR A 88 -9.07 -19.45 12.41
C TYR A 88 -7.68 -19.81 11.90
N LEU A 89 -6.65 -19.28 12.56
CA LEU A 89 -5.25 -19.61 12.32
C LEU A 89 -4.71 -20.31 13.55
N ASP A 90 -3.78 -21.25 13.35
CA ASP A 90 -2.99 -21.78 14.47
C ASP A 90 -2.13 -20.66 15.10
N ASP A 91 -1.62 -20.91 16.31
CA ASP A 91 -0.92 -19.89 17.09
C ASP A 91 0.35 -19.36 16.40
N GLU A 92 1.07 -20.21 15.66
CA GLU A 92 2.30 -19.83 14.96
C GLU A 92 1.99 -18.96 13.75
N THR A 93 1.06 -19.41 12.91
CA THR A 93 0.57 -18.69 11.73
C THR A 93 -0.08 -17.37 12.12
N LYS A 94 -0.86 -17.35 13.21
CA LYS A 94 -1.44 -16.14 13.76
C LYS A 94 -0.37 -15.16 14.23
N SER A 95 0.61 -15.62 14.99
CA SER A 95 1.72 -14.76 15.44
C SER A 95 2.48 -14.15 14.27
N TRP A 96 2.67 -14.90 13.19
CA TRP A 96 3.28 -14.38 11.97
C TRP A 96 2.36 -13.37 11.27
N ALA A 97 1.07 -13.67 11.14
CA ALA A 97 0.08 -12.76 10.58
C ALA A 97 -0.01 -11.44 11.34
N ASP A 98 0.15 -11.45 12.67
CA ASP A 98 0.13 -10.26 13.51
C ASP A 98 1.47 -9.49 13.49
N ALA A 99 2.60 -10.16 13.23
CA ALA A 99 3.93 -9.54 13.19
C ALA A 99 4.17 -8.64 11.96
N GLY A 100 3.35 -8.76 10.92
CA GLY A 100 3.37 -7.86 9.78
C GLY A 100 1.96 -7.40 9.49
N SER A 101 1.78 -6.13 9.17
CA SER A 101 0.47 -5.62 8.80
C SER A 101 0.54 -4.95 7.44
N PHE A 102 -0.48 -5.21 6.62
CA PHE A 102 -0.79 -4.34 5.49
C PHE A 102 -1.82 -3.34 5.97
N GLU A 103 -1.60 -2.67 7.09
CA GLU A 103 -2.53 -1.62 7.52
C GLU A 103 -2.68 -0.68 6.30
N PRO A 104 -3.89 -0.57 5.70
CA PRO A 104 -4.23 0.65 5.03
C PRO A 104 -4.16 1.60 6.19
N ASP A 105 -3.14 2.44 6.15
CA ASP A 105 -3.03 3.54 7.10
C ASP A 105 -4.47 4.05 7.30
N ASP A 106 -5.01 3.94 8.52
CA ASP A 106 -6.37 4.40 8.82
C ASP A 106 -6.45 5.94 8.60
N THR A 107 -5.30 6.54 8.27
CA THR A 107 -5.19 7.80 7.56
C THR A 107 -5.56 7.65 6.08
N THR A 108 -6.57 8.42 5.67
CA THR A 108 -6.87 8.68 4.26
C THR A 108 -5.58 8.76 3.43
N PRO A 109 -5.47 8.06 2.29
CA PRO A 109 -4.22 8.09 1.53
C PRO A 109 -3.92 9.51 1.05
N THR A 110 -2.65 9.93 1.14
CA THR A 110 -2.21 11.17 0.50
C THR A 110 -2.20 10.97 -1.01
N LEU A 111 -3.06 11.71 -1.71
CA LEU A 111 -3.17 11.67 -3.17
C LEU A 111 -2.58 12.93 -3.80
N ASP A 112 -1.97 12.77 -4.97
CA ASP A 112 -1.55 13.88 -5.82
C ASP A 112 -2.75 14.53 -6.55
N SER A 113 -2.48 15.53 -7.40
CA SER A 113 -3.52 16.24 -8.15
C SER A 113 -4.32 15.38 -9.14
N ASN A 114 -3.81 14.19 -9.49
CA ASN A 114 -4.45 13.24 -10.41
C ASN A 114 -5.09 12.06 -9.66
N GLY A 115 -5.12 12.07 -8.33
CA GLY A 115 -5.60 10.95 -7.53
C GLY A 115 -4.59 9.80 -7.39
N THR A 116 -3.32 10.02 -7.76
CA THR A 116 -2.27 9.01 -7.60
C THR A 116 -1.77 8.99 -6.16
N ARG A 117 -1.70 7.80 -5.54
CA ARG A 117 -1.17 7.62 -4.18
C ARG A 117 0.30 8.03 -4.11
N LEU A 118 0.62 8.86 -3.13
CA LEU A 118 1.97 9.25 -2.78
C LEU A 118 2.48 8.38 -1.62
N ASN A 119 3.74 7.98 -1.70
CA ASN A 119 4.44 7.22 -0.67
C ASN A 119 5.66 8.00 -0.15
N ASN A 120 6.13 7.67 1.05
CA ASN A 120 7.40 8.16 1.55
C ASN A 120 8.54 7.83 0.57
N GLY A 121 9.38 8.81 0.28
CA GLY A 121 10.48 8.68 -0.67
C GLY A 121 10.13 9.02 -2.11
N ASP A 122 8.84 9.22 -2.45
CA ASP A 122 8.44 9.57 -3.81
C ASP A 122 9.05 10.91 -4.27
N SER A 123 9.05 11.11 -5.59
CA SER A 123 9.37 12.39 -6.21
C SER A 123 8.11 12.98 -6.84
N VAL A 124 7.93 14.29 -6.70
CA VAL A 124 6.76 15.02 -7.20
C VAL A 124 7.19 16.32 -7.87
N ILE A 125 6.31 16.88 -8.70
CA ILE A 125 6.50 18.17 -9.37
C ILE A 125 5.33 19.09 -9.00
N LEU A 126 5.63 20.35 -8.71
CA LEU A 126 4.60 21.38 -8.51
C LEU A 126 3.87 21.67 -9.81
N ILE A 127 2.53 21.54 -9.82
CA ILE A 127 1.70 21.87 -10.99
C ILE A 127 1.27 23.34 -11.02
N LYS A 128 1.50 24.10 -9.94
CA LYS A 128 1.24 25.54 -9.83
C LYS A 128 2.25 26.23 -8.91
N ASP A 129 2.27 27.55 -8.96
CA ASP A 129 3.07 28.37 -8.04
C ASP A 129 2.48 28.32 -6.62
N LEU A 130 3.35 28.12 -5.63
CA LEU A 130 2.99 27.99 -4.22
C LEU A 130 3.82 28.95 -3.37
N ALA A 131 3.14 29.92 -2.74
CA ALA A 131 3.78 30.78 -1.76
C ALA A 131 4.06 29.98 -0.48
N VAL A 132 5.33 29.87 -0.10
CA VAL A 132 5.73 29.12 1.08
C VAL A 132 5.59 30.01 2.31
N LYS A 133 4.65 29.65 3.19
CA LYS A 133 4.45 30.36 4.45
C LYS A 133 5.72 30.28 5.30
N GLY A 134 6.20 31.42 5.78
CA GLY A 134 7.36 31.51 6.69
C GLY A 134 8.73 31.47 6.02
N ALA A 135 8.84 31.14 4.72
CA ALA A 135 10.13 31.09 4.02
C ALA A 135 10.41 32.32 3.13
N GLY A 136 9.41 33.17 2.90
CA GLY A 136 9.57 34.41 2.14
C GLY A 136 9.82 34.21 0.63
N PHE A 137 9.62 33.00 0.10
CA PHE A 137 9.74 32.71 -1.32
C PHE A 137 8.53 31.95 -1.87
N THR A 138 8.42 31.94 -3.19
CA THR A 138 7.40 31.18 -3.93
C THR A 138 8.07 30.00 -4.62
N ALA A 139 7.64 28.79 -4.29
CA ALA A 139 8.01 27.59 -5.03
C ALA A 139 7.26 27.62 -6.39
N LYS A 140 8.02 27.62 -7.49
CA LYS A 140 7.45 27.82 -8.83
C LYS A 140 6.89 26.52 -9.40
N ARG A 141 5.87 26.63 -10.26
CA ARG A 141 5.42 25.52 -11.10
C ARG A 141 6.61 24.89 -11.83
N GLY A 142 6.64 23.57 -11.87
CA GLY A 142 7.73 22.79 -12.46
C GLY A 142 8.87 22.49 -11.49
N THR A 143 8.87 23.08 -10.28
CA THR A 143 9.85 22.72 -9.25
C THR A 143 9.68 21.25 -8.88
N ALA A 144 10.75 20.48 -9.00
CA ALA A 144 10.79 19.09 -8.57
C ALA A 144 11.13 19.01 -7.07
N VAL A 145 10.41 18.15 -6.36
CA VAL A 145 10.60 17.85 -4.94
C VAL A 145 10.82 16.36 -4.83
N ARG A 146 12.03 15.96 -4.46
CA ARG A 146 12.43 14.55 -4.39
C ARG A 146 12.47 14.08 -2.94
N ASN A 147 12.26 12.78 -2.74
CA ASN A 147 12.31 12.15 -1.43
C ASN A 147 11.35 12.81 -0.43
N ILE A 148 10.07 12.91 -0.83
CA ILE A 148 9.01 13.49 0.01
C ILE A 148 8.76 12.61 1.24
N SER A 149 8.19 13.21 2.27
CA SER A 149 7.68 12.49 3.44
C SER A 149 6.19 12.75 3.60
N LEU A 150 5.41 11.71 3.83
CA LEU A 150 3.99 11.84 4.15
C LEU A 150 3.84 12.41 5.57
N THR A 151 2.76 13.13 5.80
CA THR A 151 2.41 13.66 7.12
C THR A 151 1.20 12.94 7.69
N THR A 152 0.84 13.24 8.94
CA THR A 152 -0.41 12.75 9.52
C THR A 152 -1.66 13.38 8.89
N ASN A 153 -1.51 14.43 8.08
CA ASN A 153 -2.60 15.03 7.32
C ASN A 153 -2.50 14.56 5.85
N PRO A 154 -3.54 13.88 5.33
CA PRO A 154 -3.53 13.32 3.97
C PRO A 154 -3.44 14.38 2.86
N GLU A 155 -3.79 15.63 3.14
CA GLU A 155 -3.71 16.73 2.18
C GLU A 155 -2.30 17.35 2.11
N HIS A 156 -1.37 16.91 2.95
CA HIS A 156 -0.06 17.52 3.11
C HIS A 156 1.09 16.51 3.03
N ILE A 157 2.16 16.93 2.38
CA ILE A 157 3.46 16.25 2.39
C ILE A 157 4.55 17.21 2.86
N GLU A 158 5.63 16.67 3.37
CA GLU A 158 6.87 17.39 3.60
C GLU A 158 7.86 17.14 2.46
N GLY A 159 8.57 18.19 2.06
CA GLY A 159 9.59 18.10 1.03
C GLY A 159 10.64 19.19 1.15
N ARG A 160 11.74 19.05 0.42
CA ARG A 160 12.80 20.05 0.37
C ARG A 160 12.75 20.87 -0.90
N VAL A 161 12.69 22.19 -0.74
CA VAL A 161 12.83 23.17 -1.84
C VAL A 161 13.87 24.20 -1.43
N ASN A 162 14.85 24.47 -2.31
CA ASN A 162 15.97 25.38 -2.03
C ASN A 162 16.74 25.03 -0.73
N GLY A 163 16.86 23.74 -0.40
CA GLY A 163 17.53 23.27 0.81
C GLY A 163 16.72 23.43 2.11
N GLN A 164 15.53 24.02 2.06
CA GLN A 164 14.65 24.18 3.21
C GLN A 164 13.54 23.12 3.20
N GLN A 165 13.24 22.54 4.37
CA GLN A 165 12.11 21.63 4.56
C GLN A 165 10.82 22.43 4.72
N ILE A 166 9.82 22.10 3.91
CA ILE A 166 8.55 22.82 3.82
C ILE A 166 7.39 21.83 3.69
N VAL A 167 6.20 22.24 4.15
CA VAL A 167 4.95 21.49 3.97
C VAL A 167 4.27 21.97 2.69
N LEU A 168 3.85 21.03 1.83
CA LEU A 168 3.20 21.27 0.55
C LEU A 168 1.84 20.59 0.51
N VAL A 169 0.87 21.23 -0.13
CA VAL A 169 -0.48 20.66 -0.36
C VAL A 169 -0.41 19.65 -1.49
N SER A 170 -0.76 18.40 -1.23
CA SER A 170 -0.64 17.28 -2.17
C SER A 170 -1.46 17.48 -3.45
N ALA A 171 -2.63 18.12 -3.35
CA ALA A 171 -3.49 18.45 -4.49
C ALA A 171 -2.84 19.39 -5.54
N TYR A 172 -1.68 19.98 -5.22
CA TYR A 172 -0.90 20.85 -6.12
C TYR A 172 0.40 20.22 -6.60
N LEU A 173 0.56 18.92 -6.34
CA LEU A 173 1.70 18.12 -6.71
C LEU A 173 1.24 17.07 -7.71
N LYS A 174 2.15 16.68 -8.60
CA LYS A 174 1.98 15.53 -9.47
C LYS A 174 3.15 14.58 -9.22
N LYS A 175 2.87 13.29 -9.01
CA LYS A 175 3.92 12.27 -8.90
C LYS A 175 4.80 12.27 -10.15
N SER A 176 6.11 12.27 -9.93
CA SER A 176 7.17 12.33 -10.92
C SER A 176 8.09 11.14 -10.70
N GLY A 177 7.68 10.00 -11.24
CA GLY A 177 8.36 8.72 -11.18
C GLY A 177 7.51 7.74 -11.96
#